data_AF-A0A963V0Z7-F1
#
_entry.id   AF-A0A963V0Z7-F1
#
_cell.length_a   1.000
_cell.length_b   1.000
_cell.length_c   1.000
_cell.angle_alpha   90.00
_cell.angle_beta   90.00
_cell.angle_gamma   90.00
#
_symmetry.space_group_name_H-M   'P 1'
#
loop_
_entity.id
_entity.type
_entity.pdbx_description
1 polymer ?
#
loop_
_entity_poly.entity_id
_entity_poly.type
_entity_poly.pdbx_seq_one_letter_code
_entity_poly.pdbx_strand_id
1 'polypeptide(L)'
;MSAPQNEMELKEDEIRAHYMAATEMLMGVDHAPRLAQPKLTVTGPEKSPDVAAMQRRFRSTTPGLVTRSMARTEGVRLIDRMATTDDDDPLTSPLQAAAAHALRRSLSIALAMGEAFSGQTGLVELKKANLENRLPAARASEFTELLAAEALVVLSVFANATAFLLAEKASEVSVEIGPVEEVLTDNAQLALHGALWELDQDIAVFAKDEATLIATILAYAEQLMQKVKLRAAAAPRLEAFTGANYRVESDDFPISGFEPARKARGSTLVMTFKKPHEVVGNHIAKYQALKLAKMLMAYDFERKLNPFAELGGFIFTFMGDGKPGTGKTTLIQMMAGLLNDYCKVANYPFRYANLSIDNVDSYQGKSGQNAKAFINGVMDPAVIGFGTVDDIDQVAGKRGDRQSSAGQQEITAVLMEAFAGANTVVRGNCTFGMFSNYPENVDDALRQRAGARFLVDG
;
A
#
# COMPACT_ATOMS: atom_id res chain seq x y z
N MET A 1 0.35 -20.50 15.44
CA MET A 1 1.40 -19.49 15.65
C MET A 1 0.78 -18.41 16.51
N SER A 2 1.34 -18.10 17.67
CA SER A 2 0.76 -17.13 18.59
C SER A 2 0.86 -15.74 17.96
N ALA A 3 -0.25 -15.01 17.85
CA ALA A 3 -0.26 -13.62 17.45
C ALA A 3 0.76 -12.81 18.30
N PRO A 4 1.50 -11.86 17.71
CA PRO A 4 2.34 -10.96 18.49
C PRO A 4 1.48 -10.22 19.53
N GLN A 5 1.98 -10.11 20.75
CA GLN A 5 1.26 -9.79 22.01
C GLN A 5 0.43 -8.48 22.05
N ASN A 6 0.29 -7.72 20.95
CA ASN A 6 -0.40 -6.43 20.88
C ASN A 6 -1.38 -6.28 19.69
N GLU A 7 -1.73 -7.36 18.98
CA GLU A 7 -2.73 -7.32 17.89
C GLU A 7 -4.05 -7.95 18.34
N MET A 8 -5.18 -7.25 18.14
CA MET A 8 -6.50 -7.80 18.33
C MET A 8 -6.97 -8.55 17.10
N GLU A 9 -7.50 -9.75 17.27
CA GLU A 9 -8.07 -10.52 16.18
C GLU A 9 -9.43 -9.93 15.77
N LEU A 10 -9.60 -9.61 14.48
CA LEU A 10 -10.92 -9.39 13.89
C LEU A 10 -11.45 -10.74 13.42
N LYS A 11 -12.42 -11.29 14.15
CA LYS A 11 -12.84 -12.68 14.01
C LYS A 11 -13.46 -12.96 12.65
N GLU A 12 -13.14 -14.12 12.10
CA GLU A 12 -13.65 -14.56 10.80
C GLU A 12 -15.19 -14.62 10.78
N ASP A 13 -15.83 -15.05 11.87
CA ASP A 13 -17.28 -15.15 11.97
C ASP A 13 -17.97 -13.77 11.90
N GLU A 14 -17.35 -12.74 12.49
CA GLU A 14 -17.84 -11.36 12.44
C GLU A 14 -17.75 -10.80 11.02
N ILE A 15 -16.65 -11.09 10.31
CA ILE A 15 -16.50 -10.69 8.91
C ILE A 15 -17.51 -11.42 8.01
N ARG A 16 -17.73 -12.72 8.24
CA ARG A 16 -18.66 -13.53 7.44
C ARG A 16 -20.12 -13.10 7.60
N ALA A 17 -20.50 -12.58 8.76
CA ALA A 17 -21.85 -12.03 8.98
C ALA A 17 -22.19 -10.91 7.97
N HIS A 18 -21.18 -10.18 7.49
CA HIS A 18 -21.35 -9.06 6.54
C HIS A 18 -21.32 -9.45 5.06
N TYR A 19 -21.08 -10.73 4.73
CA TYR A 19 -20.92 -11.15 3.33
C TYR A 19 -22.17 -10.89 2.48
N MET A 20 -23.37 -11.11 3.05
CA MET A 20 -24.62 -10.85 2.33
C MET A 20 -24.78 -9.37 2.03
N ALA A 21 -24.66 -8.51 3.04
CA ALA A 21 -24.74 -7.05 2.88
C ALA A 21 -23.70 -6.52 1.89
N ALA A 22 -22.46 -7.00 1.98
CA ALA A 22 -21.40 -6.65 1.04
C ALA A 22 -21.71 -7.10 -0.39
N THR A 23 -22.32 -8.28 -0.56
CA THR A 23 -22.73 -8.78 -1.89
C THR A 23 -23.86 -7.93 -2.48
N GLU A 24 -24.86 -7.58 -1.67
CA GLU A 24 -25.95 -6.69 -2.08
C GLU A 24 -25.41 -5.31 -2.52
N MET A 25 -24.44 -4.76 -1.79
CA MET A 25 -23.79 -3.50 -2.17
C MET A 25 -23.06 -3.57 -3.53
N LEU A 26 -22.50 -4.72 -3.89
CA LEU A 26 -21.81 -4.90 -5.16
C LEU A 26 -22.76 -5.24 -6.32
N MET A 27 -23.90 -5.85 -6.03
CA MET A 27 -24.94 -6.17 -7.01
C MET A 27 -25.79 -4.96 -7.39
N GLY A 28 -26.05 -4.04 -6.46
CA GLY A 28 -26.95 -2.92 -6.71
C GLY A 28 -27.02 -1.92 -5.56
N VAL A 29 -26.51 -0.71 -5.78
CA VAL A 29 -26.72 0.43 -4.85
C VAL A 29 -27.20 1.65 -5.59
N ASP A 30 -28.29 2.24 -5.11
CA ASP A 30 -28.71 3.56 -5.54
C ASP A 30 -27.97 4.63 -4.73
N HIS A 31 -27.03 5.33 -5.37
CA HIS A 31 -26.35 6.49 -4.79
C HIS A 31 -26.53 7.71 -5.68
N ALA A 32 -26.78 8.87 -5.07
CA ALA A 32 -26.81 10.15 -5.75
C ALA A 32 -25.58 10.95 -5.30
N PRO A 33 -24.63 11.26 -6.21
CA PRO A 33 -23.40 11.92 -5.83
C PRO A 33 -23.67 13.31 -5.25
N ARG A 34 -22.95 13.66 -4.19
CA ARG A 34 -23.10 14.93 -3.48
C ARG A 34 -21.92 15.87 -3.69
N LEU A 35 -20.73 15.32 -3.92
CA LEU A 35 -19.48 16.05 -4.06
C LEU A 35 -18.92 15.90 -5.47
N ALA A 36 -18.85 14.67 -5.97
CA ALA A 36 -18.30 14.35 -7.27
C ALA A 36 -19.29 14.63 -8.40
N GLN A 37 -18.76 14.91 -9.60
CA GLN A 37 -19.57 14.95 -10.82
C GLN A 37 -19.52 13.60 -11.56
N PRO A 38 -20.64 13.12 -12.11
CA PRO A 38 -20.65 11.89 -12.89
C PRO A 38 -19.71 12.02 -14.09
N LYS A 39 -18.70 11.14 -14.17
CA LYS A 39 -17.76 11.07 -15.30
C LYS A 39 -18.44 10.48 -16.54
N LEU A 40 -19.46 9.66 -16.34
CA LEU A 40 -20.33 9.13 -17.38
C LEU A 40 -21.77 9.61 -17.18
N THR A 41 -22.32 10.33 -18.17
CA THR A 41 -23.77 10.36 -18.37
C THR A 41 -24.14 9.17 -19.23
N VAL A 42 -24.72 8.13 -18.62
CA VAL A 42 -25.33 7.03 -19.37
C VAL A 42 -26.50 7.60 -20.17
N THR A 43 -26.29 7.90 -21.45
CA THR A 43 -27.38 8.03 -22.42
C THR A 43 -27.95 6.64 -22.64
N GLY A 44 -28.94 6.26 -21.84
CA GLY A 44 -29.74 5.07 -22.13
C GLY A 44 -30.29 5.16 -23.56
N PRO A 45 -30.49 4.02 -24.24
CA PRO A 45 -31.00 4.01 -25.62
C PRO A 45 -32.29 4.82 -25.70
N GLU A 46 -32.43 5.66 -26.74
CA GLU A 46 -33.64 6.43 -26.99
C GLU A 46 -34.85 5.47 -26.95
N LYS A 47 -35.67 5.60 -25.90
CA LYS A 47 -36.92 4.85 -25.81
C LYS A 47 -37.86 5.36 -26.89
N SER A 48 -38.63 4.45 -27.48
CA SER A 48 -39.59 4.74 -28.54
C SER A 48 -40.42 5.98 -28.22
N PRO A 49 -40.70 6.86 -29.20
CA PRO A 49 -41.31 8.18 -28.99
C PRO A 49 -42.61 8.15 -28.16
N ASP A 50 -43.38 7.07 -28.22
CA ASP A 50 -44.59 6.88 -27.42
C ASP A 50 -44.34 6.77 -25.90
N VAL A 51 -43.20 6.23 -25.48
CA VAL A 51 -42.82 6.12 -24.06
C VAL A 51 -42.23 7.44 -23.55
N ALA A 52 -41.52 8.17 -24.41
CA ALA A 52 -40.99 9.50 -24.11
C ALA A 52 -42.13 10.55 -23.96
N ALA A 53 -43.19 10.45 -24.76
CA ALA A 53 -44.34 11.35 -24.71
C ALA A 53 -45.19 11.22 -23.43
N MET A 54 -45.20 10.02 -22.81
CA MET A 54 -46.00 9.73 -21.62
C MET A 54 -45.34 10.20 -20.30
N GLN A 55 -44.03 10.52 -20.31
CA GLN A 55 -43.31 11.05 -19.15
C GLN A 55 -43.21 12.59 -19.20
N ARG A 56 -44.33 13.29 -18.98
CA ARG A 56 -44.25 14.72 -18.62
C ARG A 56 -43.56 14.82 -17.26
N ARG A 57 -42.29 15.27 -17.25
CA ARG A 57 -41.50 15.53 -16.05
C ARG A 57 -42.28 16.48 -15.12
N PHE A 58 -42.73 16.00 -13.97
CA PHE A 58 -43.29 16.86 -12.92
C PHE A 58 -42.17 17.72 -12.34
N ARG A 59 -42.15 19.00 -12.70
CA ARG A 59 -41.23 19.98 -12.12
C ARG A 59 -41.80 20.42 -10.78
N SER A 60 -41.16 20.05 -9.67
CA SER A 60 -41.56 20.53 -8.34
C SER A 60 -41.47 22.05 -8.30
N THR A 61 -42.55 22.70 -7.90
CA THR A 61 -42.64 24.17 -7.76
C THR A 61 -42.21 24.66 -6.39
N THR A 62 -41.81 23.77 -5.48
CA THR A 62 -41.38 24.13 -4.13
C THR A 62 -39.97 24.73 -4.15
N PRO A 63 -39.79 25.98 -3.70
CA PRO A 63 -38.47 26.61 -3.60
C PRO A 63 -37.52 25.74 -2.76
N GLY A 64 -36.30 25.50 -3.26
CA GLY A 64 -35.29 24.63 -2.62
C GLY A 64 -35.28 23.17 -3.10
N LEU A 65 -36.36 22.69 -3.72
CA LEU A 65 -36.39 21.38 -4.40
C LEU A 65 -36.09 21.48 -5.91
N VAL A 66 -36.15 22.69 -6.47
CA VAL A 66 -35.89 23.00 -7.89
C VAL A 66 -34.43 22.71 -8.29
N THR A 67 -33.49 22.75 -7.35
CA THR A 67 -32.06 22.49 -7.58
C THR A 67 -31.62 21.06 -7.32
N ARG A 68 -32.51 20.18 -6.79
CA ARG A 68 -32.19 18.77 -6.59
C ARG A 68 -32.38 18.00 -7.89
N SER A 69 -31.33 17.30 -8.33
CA SER A 69 -31.41 16.37 -9.46
C SER A 69 -32.46 15.29 -9.17
N MET A 70 -33.41 15.13 -10.09
CA MET A 70 -34.40 14.03 -10.09
C MET A 70 -34.05 12.95 -11.14
N ALA A 71 -32.79 12.91 -11.60
CA ALA A 71 -32.35 11.85 -12.51
C ALA A 71 -32.54 10.50 -11.80
N ARG A 72 -33.29 9.59 -12.43
CA ARG A 72 -33.44 8.23 -11.95
C ARG A 72 -32.13 7.51 -12.27
N THR A 73 -31.23 7.44 -11.30
CA THR A 73 -29.92 6.82 -11.43
C THR A 73 -30.14 5.33 -11.73
N GLU A 74 -29.55 4.81 -12.79
CA GLU A 74 -29.34 3.36 -12.87
C GLU A 74 -28.37 3.02 -11.72
N GLY A 75 -28.81 2.18 -10.78
CA GLY A 75 -28.02 1.84 -9.61
C GLY A 75 -26.64 1.31 -9.98
N VAL A 76 -25.66 1.55 -9.11
CA VAL A 76 -24.29 1.04 -9.20
C VAL A 76 -24.35 -0.48 -9.20
N ARG A 77 -23.81 -1.12 -10.24
CA ARG A 77 -23.73 -2.58 -10.37
C ARG A 77 -22.30 -2.99 -10.69
N LEU A 78 -21.46 -3.02 -9.66
CA LEU A 78 -20.03 -3.27 -9.82
C LEU A 78 -19.74 -4.67 -10.37
N ILE A 79 -20.47 -5.69 -9.95
CA ILE A 79 -20.28 -7.07 -10.47
C ILE A 79 -20.57 -7.11 -11.97
N ASP A 80 -21.69 -6.54 -12.39
CA ASP A 80 -22.06 -6.48 -13.81
C ASP A 80 -21.00 -5.68 -14.60
N ARG A 81 -20.53 -4.56 -14.05
CA ARG A 81 -19.51 -3.71 -14.70
C ARG A 81 -18.15 -4.39 -14.88
N MET A 82 -17.71 -5.13 -13.87
CA MET A 82 -16.46 -5.91 -13.97
C MET A 82 -16.58 -7.03 -14.99
N ALA A 83 -17.76 -7.65 -15.10
CA ALA A 83 -18.01 -8.71 -16.09
C ALA A 83 -18.04 -8.18 -17.53
N THR A 84 -18.41 -6.92 -17.75
CA THR A 84 -18.43 -6.29 -19.08
C THR A 84 -17.12 -5.58 -19.44
N THR A 85 -16.02 -5.85 -18.74
CA THR A 85 -14.73 -5.18 -19.01
C THR A 85 -13.98 -5.81 -20.20
N ASP A 86 -14.29 -7.05 -20.54
CA ASP A 86 -13.79 -7.72 -21.75
C ASP A 86 -14.98 -7.96 -22.69
N ASP A 87 -14.95 -7.37 -23.89
CA ASP A 87 -16.03 -7.45 -24.87
C ASP A 87 -16.01 -8.80 -25.64
N ASP A 88 -14.94 -9.60 -25.51
CA ASP A 88 -14.70 -10.78 -26.35
C ASP A 88 -15.16 -12.12 -25.71
N ASP A 89 -15.36 -12.20 -24.38
CA ASP A 89 -15.80 -13.43 -23.68
C ASP A 89 -17.09 -13.23 -22.85
N PRO A 90 -18.18 -13.97 -23.12
CA PRO A 90 -19.41 -13.91 -22.31
C PRO A 90 -19.28 -14.49 -20.90
N LEU A 91 -18.18 -15.17 -20.55
CA LEU A 91 -17.95 -15.74 -19.22
C LEU A 91 -17.08 -14.83 -18.36
N THR A 92 -17.41 -14.76 -17.06
CA THR A 92 -16.56 -14.05 -16.09
C THR A 92 -15.20 -14.72 -15.95
N SER A 93 -14.15 -13.94 -16.14
CA SER A 93 -12.79 -14.45 -16.08
C SER A 93 -12.30 -14.68 -14.64
N PRO A 94 -11.21 -15.44 -14.45
CA PRO A 94 -10.59 -15.62 -13.13
C PRO A 94 -10.16 -14.30 -12.48
N LEU A 95 -9.70 -13.31 -13.25
CA LEU A 95 -9.28 -12.00 -12.72
C LEU A 95 -10.47 -11.14 -12.33
N GLN A 96 -11.52 -11.10 -13.15
CA GLN A 96 -12.78 -10.41 -12.82
C GLN A 96 -13.44 -11.01 -11.56
N ALA A 97 -13.47 -12.35 -11.46
CA ALA A 97 -13.98 -13.04 -10.27
C ALA A 97 -13.12 -12.75 -9.03
N ALA A 98 -11.78 -12.72 -9.17
CA ALA A 98 -10.88 -12.36 -8.09
C ALA A 98 -11.10 -10.92 -7.61
N ALA A 99 -11.32 -9.97 -8.53
CA ALA A 99 -11.68 -8.58 -8.21
C ALA A 99 -12.99 -8.49 -7.41
N ALA A 100 -14.04 -9.17 -7.88
CA ALA A 100 -15.33 -9.20 -7.20
C ALA A 100 -15.25 -9.84 -5.80
N HIS A 101 -14.52 -10.95 -5.67
CA HIS A 101 -14.31 -11.60 -4.37
C HIS A 101 -13.48 -10.74 -3.41
N ALA A 102 -12.45 -10.06 -3.90
CA ALA A 102 -11.64 -9.15 -3.11
C ALA A 102 -12.48 -7.96 -2.62
N LEU A 103 -13.24 -7.31 -3.50
CA LEU A 103 -14.12 -6.19 -3.11
C LEU A 103 -15.16 -6.63 -2.07
N ARG A 104 -15.78 -7.79 -2.25
CA ARG A 104 -16.75 -8.33 -1.28
C ARG A 104 -16.08 -8.56 0.08
N ARG A 105 -14.88 -9.17 0.07
CA ARG A 105 -14.12 -9.45 1.29
C ARG A 105 -13.71 -8.15 1.99
N SER A 106 -13.19 -7.17 1.25
CA SER A 106 -12.83 -5.85 1.77
C SER A 106 -13.99 -5.10 2.39
N LEU A 107 -15.17 -5.10 1.74
CA LEU A 107 -16.38 -4.51 2.29
C LEU A 107 -16.78 -5.19 3.60
N SER A 108 -16.71 -6.52 3.63
CA SER A 108 -17.06 -7.30 4.82
C SER A 108 -16.11 -7.02 5.99
N ILE A 109 -14.80 -6.92 5.72
CA ILE A 109 -13.79 -6.54 6.73
C ILE A 109 -14.04 -5.12 7.23
N ALA A 110 -14.34 -4.19 6.33
CA ALA A 110 -14.61 -2.80 6.67
C ALA A 110 -15.87 -2.65 7.55
N LEU A 111 -16.95 -3.37 7.23
CA LEU A 111 -18.18 -3.38 8.03
C LEU A 111 -17.94 -3.99 9.42
N ALA A 112 -17.23 -5.12 9.51
CA ALA A 112 -16.86 -5.71 10.80
C ALA A 112 -16.00 -4.75 11.64
N MET A 113 -15.07 -4.03 11.03
CA MET A 113 -14.29 -3.02 11.75
C MET A 113 -15.14 -1.82 12.21
N GLY A 114 -16.12 -1.39 11.40
CA GLY A 114 -17.07 -0.35 11.79
C GLY A 114 -17.91 -0.75 13.01
N GLU A 115 -18.32 -2.01 13.08
CA GLU A 115 -19.01 -2.56 14.26
C GLU A 115 -18.10 -2.62 15.49
N ALA A 116 -16.86 -3.11 15.34
CA ALA A 116 -15.88 -3.15 16.42
C ALA A 116 -15.61 -1.75 16.98
N PHE A 117 -15.38 -0.77 16.10
CA PHE A 117 -15.20 0.64 16.46
C PHE A 117 -16.45 1.22 17.14
N SER A 118 -17.64 0.96 16.59
CA SER A 118 -18.91 1.41 17.17
C SER A 118 -19.13 0.85 18.58
N GLY A 119 -18.76 -0.41 18.81
CA GLY A 119 -18.85 -1.06 20.11
C GLY A 119 -17.93 -0.44 21.15
N GLN A 120 -16.67 -0.16 20.78
CA GLN A 120 -15.68 0.43 21.69
C GLN A 120 -15.98 1.89 22.06
N THR A 121 -16.57 2.65 21.13
CA THR A 121 -16.88 4.08 21.33
C THR A 121 -18.27 4.32 21.96
N GLY A 122 -19.09 3.28 22.10
CA GLY A 122 -20.48 3.41 22.56
C GLY A 122 -21.44 4.00 21.50
N LEU A 123 -21.00 4.11 20.24
CA LEU A 123 -21.81 4.59 19.13
C LEU A 123 -23.03 3.69 18.85
N VAL A 124 -22.95 2.39 19.16
CA VAL A 124 -24.08 1.45 19.03
C VAL A 124 -25.31 1.94 19.80
N GLU A 125 -25.13 2.32 21.07
CA GLU A 125 -26.22 2.82 21.91
C GLU A 125 -26.76 4.16 21.42
N LEU A 126 -25.89 5.03 20.88
CA LEU A 126 -26.29 6.30 20.29
C LEU A 126 -27.11 6.11 19.01
N LYS A 127 -26.72 5.18 18.12
CA LYS A 127 -27.49 4.81 16.92
C LYS A 127 -28.87 4.29 17.29
N LYS A 128 -28.95 3.41 18.29
CA LYS A 128 -30.22 2.88 18.82
C LYS A 128 -31.10 3.98 19.42
N ALA A 129 -30.51 4.87 20.22
CA ALA A 129 -31.22 6.01 20.79
C ALA A 129 -31.72 6.99 19.71
N ASN A 130 -30.98 7.18 18.62
CA ASN A 130 -31.42 8.00 17.50
C ASN A 130 -32.61 7.36 16.76
N LEU A 131 -32.57 6.06 16.51
CA LEU A 131 -33.68 5.31 15.88
C LEU A 131 -34.97 5.35 16.72
N GLU A 132 -34.84 5.32 18.04
CA GLU A 132 -35.96 5.43 18.98
C GLU A 132 -36.40 6.89 19.26
N ASN A 133 -35.84 7.88 18.55
CA ASN A 133 -36.09 9.33 18.76
C ASN A 133 -35.86 9.81 20.21
N ARG A 134 -34.93 9.17 20.92
CA ARG A 134 -34.60 9.43 22.33
C ARG A 134 -33.18 9.93 22.53
N LEU A 135 -32.49 10.31 21.47
CA LEU A 135 -31.13 10.84 21.52
C LEU A 135 -31.14 12.19 22.29
N PRO A 136 -30.41 12.31 23.41
CA PRO A 136 -30.34 13.58 24.14
C PRO A 136 -29.69 14.67 23.30
N ALA A 137 -30.29 15.87 23.27
CA ALA A 137 -29.77 17.01 22.49
C ALA A 137 -28.31 17.35 22.83
N ALA A 138 -27.90 17.18 24.10
CA ALA A 138 -26.53 17.41 24.55
C ALA A 138 -25.50 16.46 23.91
N ARG A 139 -25.92 15.28 23.41
CA ARG A 139 -25.05 14.27 22.79
C ARG A 139 -25.12 14.27 21.26
N ALA A 140 -25.86 15.22 20.65
CA ALA A 140 -25.99 15.29 19.20
C ALA A 140 -24.66 15.56 18.46
N SER A 141 -23.80 16.42 19.04
CA SER A 141 -22.46 16.68 18.49
C SER A 141 -21.58 15.43 18.55
N GLU A 142 -21.54 14.79 19.72
CA GLU A 142 -20.80 13.53 19.93
C GLU A 142 -21.25 12.45 18.94
N PHE A 143 -22.56 12.29 18.74
CA PHE A 143 -23.11 11.33 17.79
C PHE A 143 -22.67 11.61 16.35
N THR A 144 -22.72 12.88 15.92
CA THR A 144 -22.31 13.29 14.58
C THR A 144 -20.81 13.09 14.36
N GLU A 145 -19.99 13.45 15.34
CA GLU A 145 -18.54 13.23 15.32
C GLU A 145 -18.19 11.73 15.23
N LEU A 146 -18.87 10.89 16.01
CA LEU A 146 -18.65 9.44 16.01
C LEU A 146 -19.11 8.78 14.70
N LEU A 147 -20.21 9.22 14.10
CA LEU A 147 -20.64 8.76 12.78
C LEU A 147 -19.62 9.13 11.69
N ALA A 148 -19.06 10.33 11.76
CA ALA A 148 -18.01 10.77 10.85
C ALA A 148 -16.71 9.98 11.04
N ALA A 149 -16.32 9.74 12.29
CA ALA A 149 -15.16 8.91 12.64
C ALA A 149 -15.33 7.48 12.11
N GLU A 150 -16.48 6.85 12.37
CA GLU A 150 -16.79 5.50 11.86
C GLU A 150 -16.73 5.45 10.32
N ALA A 151 -17.31 6.44 9.63
CA ALA A 151 -17.26 6.51 8.17
C ALA A 151 -15.82 6.55 7.64
N LEU A 152 -14.94 7.33 8.27
CA LEU A 152 -13.52 7.39 7.90
C LEU A 152 -12.80 6.06 8.17
N VAL A 153 -13.07 5.41 9.31
CA VAL A 153 -12.50 4.09 9.64
C VAL A 153 -12.90 3.06 8.59
N VAL A 154 -14.20 2.96 8.29
CA VAL A 154 -14.74 1.99 7.32
C VAL A 154 -14.17 2.23 5.92
N LEU A 155 -14.11 3.48 5.45
CA LEU A 155 -13.51 3.80 4.15
C LEU A 155 -12.01 3.46 4.09
N SER A 156 -11.26 3.79 5.15
CA SER A 156 -9.83 3.49 5.24
C SER A 156 -9.58 1.98 5.16
N VAL A 157 -10.34 1.21 5.92
CA VAL A 157 -10.19 -0.26 5.96
C VAL A 157 -10.64 -0.91 4.67
N PHE A 158 -11.74 -0.44 4.06
CA PHE A 158 -12.18 -0.92 2.75
C PHE A 158 -11.10 -0.71 1.68
N ALA A 159 -10.53 0.49 1.61
CA ALA A 159 -9.50 0.82 0.64
C ALA A 159 -8.21 0.00 0.89
N ASN A 160 -7.78 -0.07 2.15
CA ASN A 160 -6.57 -0.80 2.55
C ASN A 160 -6.71 -2.32 2.28
N ALA A 161 -7.83 -2.93 2.68
CA ALA A 161 -8.10 -4.34 2.42
C ALA A 161 -8.16 -4.64 0.91
N THR A 162 -8.76 -3.74 0.12
CA THR A 162 -8.84 -3.90 -1.34
C THR A 162 -7.46 -3.88 -1.98
N ALA A 163 -6.63 -2.90 -1.62
CA ALA A 163 -5.26 -2.81 -2.09
C ALA A 163 -4.43 -4.04 -1.67
N PHE A 164 -4.58 -4.48 -0.42
CA PHE A 164 -3.85 -5.61 0.14
C PHE A 164 -4.22 -6.94 -0.54
N LEU A 165 -5.52 -7.23 -0.69
CA LEU A 165 -6.00 -8.50 -1.25
C LEU A 165 -5.72 -8.61 -2.75
N LEU A 166 -5.73 -7.48 -3.48
CA LEU A 166 -5.44 -7.45 -4.92
C LEU A 166 -3.96 -7.29 -5.26
N ALA A 167 -3.08 -7.06 -4.28
CA ALA A 167 -1.65 -6.82 -4.52
C ALA A 167 -0.94 -7.94 -5.33
N GLU A 168 -1.35 -9.20 -5.15
CA GLU A 168 -0.81 -10.36 -5.89
C GLU A 168 -1.33 -10.49 -7.32
N LYS A 169 -2.44 -9.82 -7.64
CA LYS A 169 -3.05 -9.79 -8.97
C LYS A 169 -2.63 -8.58 -9.78
N ALA A 170 -1.91 -7.65 -9.16
CA ALA A 170 -1.37 -6.45 -9.80
C ALA A 170 -0.30 -6.82 -10.84
N SER A 171 -0.51 -6.42 -12.09
CA SER A 171 0.47 -6.52 -13.17
C SER A 171 1.46 -5.33 -13.15
N GLU A 172 2.25 -5.17 -14.22
CA GLU A 172 3.09 -3.98 -14.45
C GLU A 172 2.29 -2.79 -15.01
N VAL A 173 1.04 -3.02 -15.41
CA VAL A 173 0.15 -1.97 -15.94
C VAL A 173 -0.25 -1.04 -14.80
N SER A 174 -0.08 0.26 -15.02
CA SER A 174 -0.54 1.31 -14.12
C SER A 174 -1.60 2.17 -14.80
N VAL A 175 -2.58 2.60 -14.01
CA VAL A 175 -3.64 3.52 -14.44
C VAL A 175 -3.57 4.75 -13.55
N GLU A 176 -3.50 5.92 -14.17
CA GLU A 176 -3.59 7.19 -13.46
C GLU A 176 -5.05 7.59 -13.36
N ILE A 177 -5.55 7.65 -12.13
CA ILE A 177 -6.87 8.21 -11.83
C ILE A 177 -6.71 9.56 -11.12
N GLY A 178 -7.71 10.42 -11.27
CA GLY A 178 -7.78 11.67 -10.50
C GLY A 178 -8.01 11.44 -9.00
N PRO A 179 -7.96 12.50 -8.19
CA PRO A 179 -8.24 12.39 -6.76
C PRO A 179 -9.67 11.94 -6.51
N VAL A 180 -9.88 11.10 -5.50
CA VAL A 180 -11.22 10.66 -5.09
C VAL A 180 -11.99 11.83 -4.47
N GLU A 181 -13.21 12.07 -4.96
CA GLU A 181 -14.05 13.22 -4.64
C GLU A 181 -15.22 12.88 -3.71
N GLU A 182 -15.92 11.77 -3.94
CA GLU A 182 -17.17 11.34 -3.28
C GLU A 182 -16.91 10.66 -1.92
N VAL A 183 -16.05 11.26 -1.11
CA VAL A 183 -15.84 10.83 0.28
C VAL A 183 -16.92 11.48 1.16
N LEU A 184 -17.84 10.68 1.69
CA LEU A 184 -18.92 11.14 2.58
C LEU A 184 -18.63 10.72 4.03
N THR A 185 -19.09 11.52 4.99
CA THR A 185 -18.84 11.30 6.43
C THR A 185 -20.12 11.37 7.26
N ASP A 186 -21.30 11.31 6.64
CA ASP A 186 -22.58 11.34 7.35
C ASP A 186 -22.82 10.05 8.16
N ASN A 187 -22.47 8.90 7.59
CA ASN A 187 -22.50 7.58 8.22
C ASN A 187 -21.71 6.57 7.35
N ALA A 188 -21.32 5.45 7.94
CA ALA A 188 -20.51 4.42 7.27
C ALA A 188 -21.15 3.83 6.00
N GLN A 189 -22.46 3.56 6.00
CA GLN A 189 -23.13 2.95 4.86
C GLN A 189 -23.17 3.90 3.65
N LEU A 190 -23.54 5.15 3.87
CA LEU A 190 -23.54 6.17 2.83
C LEU A 190 -22.12 6.46 2.31
N ALA A 191 -21.13 6.42 3.19
CA ALA A 191 -19.73 6.56 2.82
C ALA A 191 -19.29 5.45 1.84
N LEU A 192 -19.61 4.18 2.16
CA LEU A 192 -19.34 3.05 1.27
C LEU A 192 -20.11 3.18 -0.05
N HIS A 193 -21.38 3.60 -0.02
CA HIS A 193 -22.16 3.80 -1.25
C HIS A 193 -21.54 4.87 -2.17
N GLY A 194 -21.06 5.98 -1.62
CA GLY A 194 -20.34 7.01 -2.36
C GLY A 194 -19.03 6.50 -2.96
N ALA A 195 -18.25 5.76 -2.18
CA ALA A 195 -17.01 5.16 -2.65
C ALA A 195 -17.24 4.14 -3.78
N LEU A 196 -18.22 3.24 -3.62
CA LEU A 196 -18.57 2.25 -4.65
C LEU A 196 -19.10 2.90 -5.92
N TRP A 197 -19.87 3.99 -5.79
CA TRP A 197 -20.32 4.78 -6.93
C TRP A 197 -19.16 5.39 -7.71
N GLU A 198 -18.18 5.98 -7.03
CA GLU A 198 -17.04 6.58 -7.72
C GLU A 198 -16.12 5.52 -8.35
N LEU A 199 -15.92 4.39 -7.67
CA LEU A 199 -15.19 3.24 -8.22
C LEU A 199 -15.86 2.71 -9.50
N ASP A 200 -17.19 2.63 -9.53
CA ASP A 200 -17.97 2.24 -10.71
C ASP A 200 -17.73 3.19 -11.90
N GLN A 201 -17.65 4.49 -11.65
CA GLN A 201 -17.30 5.48 -12.67
C GLN A 201 -15.86 5.30 -13.18
N ASP A 202 -14.90 5.10 -12.27
CA ASP A 202 -13.50 4.93 -12.64
C ASP A 202 -13.27 3.65 -13.44
N ILE A 203 -13.89 2.53 -13.04
CA ILE A 203 -13.83 1.28 -13.80
C ILE A 203 -14.34 1.49 -15.22
N ALA A 204 -15.48 2.14 -15.43
CA ALA A 204 -15.98 2.32 -16.80
C ALA A 204 -15.17 3.32 -17.65
N VAL A 205 -14.44 4.25 -17.03
CA VAL A 205 -13.60 5.18 -17.78
C VAL A 205 -12.25 4.54 -18.15
N PHE A 206 -11.66 3.76 -17.24
CA PHE A 206 -10.27 3.35 -17.34
C PHE A 206 -10.06 1.85 -17.56
N ALA A 207 -10.97 0.98 -17.13
CA ALA A 207 -10.86 -0.46 -17.32
C ALA A 207 -11.32 -0.84 -18.72
N LYS A 208 -10.36 -1.11 -19.60
CA LYS A 208 -10.59 -1.55 -20.99
C LYS A 208 -10.28 -3.02 -21.21
N ASP A 209 -9.53 -3.60 -20.28
CA ASP A 209 -9.11 -4.99 -20.24
C ASP A 209 -8.92 -5.40 -18.76
N GLU A 210 -8.61 -6.67 -18.52
CA GLU A 210 -8.46 -7.20 -17.16
C GLU A 210 -7.28 -6.60 -16.40
N ALA A 211 -6.20 -6.27 -17.10
CA ALA A 211 -5.01 -5.70 -16.48
C ALA A 211 -5.27 -4.27 -15.99
N THR A 212 -5.92 -3.47 -16.82
CA THR A 212 -6.38 -2.12 -16.50
C THR A 212 -7.48 -2.13 -15.44
N LEU A 213 -8.36 -3.14 -15.40
CA LEU A 213 -9.34 -3.30 -14.32
C LEU A 213 -8.68 -3.36 -12.94
N ILE A 214 -7.71 -4.26 -12.76
CA ILE A 214 -7.01 -4.41 -11.48
C ILE A 214 -6.21 -3.14 -11.17
N ALA A 215 -5.52 -2.57 -12.17
CA ALA A 215 -4.77 -1.34 -12.00
C ALA A 215 -5.67 -0.16 -11.56
N THR A 216 -6.86 0.00 -12.15
CA THR A 216 -7.84 1.02 -11.77
C THR A 216 -8.35 0.83 -10.34
N ILE A 217 -8.70 -0.40 -9.93
CA ILE A 217 -9.16 -0.67 -8.56
C ILE A 217 -8.05 -0.37 -7.54
N LEU A 218 -6.80 -0.73 -7.84
CA LEU A 218 -5.65 -0.46 -6.97
C LEU A 218 -5.34 1.04 -6.87
N ALA A 219 -5.35 1.75 -8.00
CA ALA A 219 -5.16 3.19 -8.03
C ALA A 219 -6.27 3.92 -7.25
N TYR A 220 -7.53 3.47 -7.40
CA TYR A 220 -8.68 3.94 -6.62
C TYR A 220 -8.49 3.75 -5.12
N ALA A 221 -8.10 2.54 -4.70
CA ALA A 221 -7.84 2.25 -3.31
C ALA A 221 -6.72 3.14 -2.74
N GLU A 222 -5.65 3.39 -3.49
CA GLU A 222 -4.56 4.29 -3.07
C GLU A 222 -5.05 5.73 -2.89
N GLN A 223 -5.79 6.28 -3.85
CA GLN A 223 -6.33 7.63 -3.78
C GLN A 223 -7.36 7.79 -2.65
N LEU A 224 -8.23 6.79 -2.45
CA LEU A 224 -9.21 6.78 -1.37
C LEU A 224 -8.50 6.78 0.00
N MET A 225 -7.47 5.94 0.19
CA MET A 225 -6.67 5.94 1.42
C MET A 225 -6.02 7.30 1.69
N GLN A 226 -5.41 7.92 0.68
CA GLN A 226 -4.78 9.24 0.82
C GLN A 226 -5.82 10.29 1.22
N LYS A 227 -6.98 10.32 0.55
CA LYS A 227 -8.06 11.27 0.84
C LYS A 227 -8.63 11.10 2.24
N VAL A 228 -8.88 9.86 2.66
CA VAL A 228 -9.39 9.53 3.99
C VAL A 228 -8.38 9.89 5.07
N LYS A 229 -7.09 9.59 4.87
CA LYS A 229 -6.01 9.96 5.80
C LYS A 229 -5.91 11.47 6.01
N LEU A 230 -6.05 12.25 4.93
CA LEU A 230 -6.08 13.72 5.01
C LEU A 230 -7.28 14.22 5.83
N ARG A 231 -8.47 13.62 5.67
CA ARG A 231 -9.65 13.99 6.47
C ARG A 231 -9.52 13.55 7.93
N ALA A 232 -8.96 12.37 8.16
CA ALA A 232 -8.74 11.79 9.49
C ALA A 232 -7.79 12.64 10.33
N ALA A 233 -6.80 13.31 9.71
CA ALA A 233 -5.85 14.18 10.42
C ALA A 233 -6.51 15.33 11.20
N ALA A 234 -7.71 15.77 10.79
CA ALA A 234 -8.47 16.84 11.45
C ALA A 234 -9.73 16.35 12.17
N ALA A 235 -10.03 15.05 12.12
CA ALA A 235 -11.25 14.49 12.68
C ALA A 235 -11.06 14.08 14.16
N PRO A 236 -12.00 14.43 15.06
CA PRO A 236 -11.97 13.97 16.45
C PRO A 236 -12.43 12.51 16.57
N ARG A 237 -12.25 11.91 17.76
CA ARG A 237 -12.83 10.60 18.15
C ARG A 237 -12.26 9.38 17.41
N LEU A 238 -11.02 9.49 16.92
CA LEU A 238 -10.34 8.40 16.20
C LEU A 238 -9.40 7.57 17.09
N GLU A 239 -9.25 7.93 18.36
CA GLU A 239 -8.25 7.34 19.27
C GLU A 239 -8.48 5.84 19.50
N ALA A 240 -9.74 5.40 19.50
CA ALA A 240 -10.10 3.97 19.62
C ALA A 240 -9.61 3.15 18.43
N PHE A 241 -9.50 3.76 17.24
CA PHE A 241 -9.01 3.10 16.04
C PHE A 241 -7.49 3.21 15.88
N THR A 242 -6.91 4.40 16.14
CA THR A 242 -5.47 4.63 15.97
C THR A 242 -4.62 4.08 17.12
N GLY A 243 -5.21 3.92 18.32
CA GLY A 243 -4.55 3.33 19.49
C GLY A 243 -4.56 1.80 19.52
N ALA A 244 -5.21 1.15 18.56
CA ALA A 244 -5.38 -0.28 18.48
C ALA A 244 -4.80 -0.84 17.18
N ASN A 245 -4.19 -2.02 17.26
CA ASN A 245 -3.79 -2.80 16.10
C ASN A 245 -4.73 -4.00 15.97
N TYR A 246 -5.23 -4.24 14.76
CA TYR A 246 -6.08 -5.39 14.45
C TYR A 246 -5.42 -6.28 13.41
N ARG A 247 -5.83 -7.54 13.35
CA ARG A 247 -5.42 -8.47 12.29
C ARG A 247 -6.56 -9.37 11.87
N VAL A 248 -6.71 -9.56 10.57
CA VAL A 248 -7.54 -10.62 10.00
C VAL A 248 -6.65 -11.82 9.74
N GLU A 249 -6.71 -12.84 10.61
CA GLU A 249 -5.80 -13.99 10.54
C GLU A 249 -5.90 -14.74 9.21
N SER A 250 -7.12 -14.95 8.70
CA SER A 250 -7.37 -15.70 7.46
C SER A 250 -6.65 -15.12 6.23
N ASP A 251 -6.48 -13.79 6.20
CA ASP A 251 -5.90 -13.06 5.06
C ASP A 251 -4.46 -12.59 5.34
N ASP A 252 -3.94 -12.83 6.54
CA ASP A 252 -2.71 -12.24 7.07
C ASP A 252 -2.68 -10.71 6.95
N PHE A 253 -3.84 -10.06 7.14
CA PHE A 253 -4.01 -8.63 6.88
C PHE A 253 -3.93 -7.83 8.18
N PRO A 254 -2.84 -7.05 8.41
CA PRO A 254 -2.74 -6.17 9.56
C PRO A 254 -3.46 -4.85 9.31
N ILE A 255 -4.13 -4.32 10.33
CA ILE A 255 -4.79 -3.02 10.33
C ILE A 255 -4.21 -2.20 11.49
N SER A 256 -3.51 -1.12 11.15
CA SER A 256 -2.84 -0.23 12.11
C SER A 256 -3.26 1.22 11.82
N GLY A 257 -4.42 1.62 12.33
CA GLY A 257 -4.99 2.93 12.07
C GLY A 257 -5.15 3.23 10.57
N PHE A 258 -4.75 4.44 10.16
CA PHE A 258 -4.82 4.93 8.77
C PHE A 258 -3.53 4.66 7.95
N GLU A 259 -2.66 3.76 8.43
CA GLU A 259 -1.48 3.37 7.67
C GLU A 259 -1.81 2.24 6.68
N PRO A 260 -1.39 2.36 5.41
CA PRO A 260 -1.63 1.34 4.41
C PRO A 260 -0.85 0.07 4.78
N ALA A 261 -1.55 -1.05 4.83
CA ALA A 261 -0.93 -2.34 5.00
C ALA A 261 -0.27 -2.72 3.68
N ARG A 262 0.99 -3.09 3.75
CA ARG A 262 1.64 -3.72 2.61
C ARG A 262 1.49 -5.21 2.82
N LYS A 263 0.70 -5.85 1.96
CA LYS A 263 0.99 -7.24 1.66
C LYS A 263 2.40 -7.15 1.13
N ALA A 264 3.36 -7.79 1.78
CA ALA A 264 4.64 -7.94 1.15
C ALA A 264 4.28 -8.49 -0.23
N ARG A 265 4.45 -7.68 -1.29
CA ARG A 265 4.79 -8.26 -2.57
C ARG A 265 6.01 -9.04 -2.15
N GLY A 266 5.80 -10.33 -1.92
CA GLY A 266 6.85 -11.26 -2.05
C GLY A 266 7.27 -11.17 -3.51
N SER A 267 7.93 -10.08 -3.91
CA SER A 267 9.29 -10.28 -4.31
C SER A 267 10.03 -10.80 -3.06
N THR A 268 9.72 -12.05 -2.69
CA THR A 268 10.76 -13.04 -2.79
C THR A 268 11.25 -12.83 -4.22
N LEU A 269 12.19 -11.89 -4.39
CA LEU A 269 13.08 -11.94 -5.52
C LEU A 269 13.44 -13.41 -5.49
N VAL A 270 13.08 -14.17 -6.52
CA VAL A 270 13.48 -15.57 -6.66
C VAL A 270 14.97 -15.52 -6.97
N MET A 271 15.70 -14.93 -6.04
CA MET A 271 17.11 -14.80 -6.04
C MET A 271 17.56 -16.18 -5.63
N THR A 272 18.19 -16.85 -6.57
CA THR A 272 18.81 -18.12 -6.28
C THR A 272 19.93 -17.86 -5.27
N PHE A 273 19.70 -18.23 -4.01
CA PHE A 273 20.72 -18.11 -2.98
C PHE A 273 21.92 -18.98 -3.35
N LYS A 274 23.11 -18.45 -3.10
CA LYS A 274 24.37 -19.15 -3.34
C LYS A 274 25.09 -19.40 -2.01
N LYS A 275 25.69 -20.56 -1.85
CA LYS A 275 26.54 -20.85 -0.70
C LYS A 275 27.96 -20.34 -0.95
N PRO A 276 28.77 -20.08 0.10
CA PRO A 276 30.13 -19.58 -0.06
C PRO A 276 31.05 -20.43 -0.95
N HIS A 277 30.80 -21.74 -1.03
CA HIS A 277 31.56 -22.65 -1.90
C HIS A 277 31.09 -22.64 -3.36
N GLU A 278 29.91 -22.13 -3.67
CA GLU A 278 29.41 -21.95 -5.05
C GLU A 278 29.96 -20.67 -5.69
N VAL A 279 30.48 -19.72 -4.89
CA VAL A 279 31.14 -18.52 -5.39
C VAL A 279 32.63 -18.80 -5.58
N VAL A 280 33.04 -18.99 -6.83
CA VAL A 280 34.45 -19.19 -7.20
C VAL A 280 35.21 -17.87 -7.11
N GLY A 281 36.47 -17.91 -6.65
CA GLY A 281 37.33 -16.72 -6.55
C GLY A 281 36.89 -15.72 -5.48
N ASN A 282 37.23 -14.44 -5.67
CA ASN A 282 36.87 -13.31 -4.79
C ASN A 282 37.08 -13.55 -3.27
N HIS A 283 38.18 -14.19 -2.88
CA HIS A 283 38.40 -14.66 -1.50
C HIS A 283 38.28 -13.56 -0.43
N ILE A 284 38.78 -12.36 -0.71
CA ILE A 284 38.73 -11.21 0.21
C ILE A 284 37.29 -10.73 0.39
N ALA A 285 36.57 -10.47 -0.70
CA ALA A 285 35.18 -10.02 -0.67
C ALA A 285 34.27 -11.05 0.01
N LYS A 286 34.47 -12.35 -0.25
CA LYS A 286 33.73 -13.42 0.44
C LYS A 286 33.98 -13.41 1.94
N TYR A 287 35.23 -13.28 2.35
CA TYR A 287 35.59 -13.23 3.77
C TYR A 287 34.99 -12.00 4.47
N GLN A 288 35.00 -10.84 3.82
CA GLN A 288 34.39 -9.61 4.34
C GLN A 288 32.86 -9.74 4.44
N ALA A 289 32.19 -10.27 3.42
CA ALA A 289 30.76 -10.54 3.44
C ALA A 289 30.36 -11.53 4.55
N LEU A 290 31.15 -12.58 4.76
CA LEU A 290 30.96 -13.54 5.86
C LEU A 290 31.08 -12.88 7.24
N LYS A 291 32.06 -11.98 7.41
CA LYS A 291 32.25 -11.24 8.67
C LYS A 291 31.07 -10.31 8.94
N LEU A 292 30.62 -9.58 7.92
CA LEU A 292 29.48 -8.68 8.01
C LEU A 292 28.17 -9.42 8.31
N ALA A 293 27.92 -10.55 7.65
CA ALA A 293 26.75 -11.38 7.92
C ALA A 293 26.71 -11.86 9.38
N LYS A 294 27.86 -12.24 9.95
CA LYS A 294 27.96 -12.62 11.38
C LYS A 294 27.74 -11.43 12.32
N MET A 295 28.24 -10.25 11.96
CA MET A 295 28.02 -9.03 12.76
C MET A 295 26.54 -8.66 12.85
N LEU A 296 25.79 -8.77 11.75
CA LEU A 296 24.35 -8.50 11.72
C LEU A 296 23.57 -9.40 12.69
N MET A 297 23.95 -10.67 12.81
CA MET A 297 23.29 -11.63 13.70
C MET A 297 23.51 -11.34 15.20
N ALA A 298 24.43 -10.42 15.54
CA ALA A 298 24.64 -9.97 16.92
C ALA A 298 23.65 -8.86 17.36
N TYR A 299 22.67 -8.52 16.51
CA TYR A 299 21.63 -7.56 16.84
C TYR A 299 20.67 -8.10 17.91
N ASP A 300 20.44 -7.31 18.94
CA ASP A 300 19.45 -7.55 19.98
C ASP A 300 18.16 -6.79 19.64
N PHE A 301 17.07 -7.52 19.37
CA PHE A 301 15.76 -6.95 19.01
C PHE A 301 15.04 -6.27 20.17
N GLU A 302 15.27 -6.71 21.42
CA GLU A 302 14.66 -6.10 22.61
C GLU A 302 15.30 -4.74 22.89
N ARG A 303 16.63 -4.72 22.93
CA ARG A 303 17.41 -3.50 23.20
C ARG A 303 17.56 -2.61 21.98
N LYS A 304 17.28 -3.15 20.80
CA LYS A 304 17.46 -2.51 19.49
C LYS A 304 18.90 -2.03 19.25
N LEU A 305 19.87 -2.81 19.70
CA LEU A 305 21.30 -2.48 19.69
C LEU A 305 22.14 -3.62 19.15
N ASN A 306 23.22 -3.28 18.44
CA ASN A 306 24.26 -4.21 18.02
C ASN A 306 25.59 -3.81 18.68
N PRO A 307 26.26 -4.72 19.41
CA PRO A 307 27.57 -4.44 20.02
C PRO A 307 28.61 -3.91 19.03
N PHE A 308 28.59 -4.36 17.77
CA PHE A 308 29.53 -3.88 16.75
C PHE A 308 29.22 -2.44 16.30
N ALA A 309 27.95 -2.02 16.37
CA ALA A 309 27.56 -0.65 16.03
C ALA A 309 27.99 0.32 17.14
N GLU A 310 27.90 -0.11 18.40
CA GLU A 310 28.34 0.69 19.55
C GLU A 310 29.87 0.82 19.62
N LEU A 311 30.59 -0.28 19.39
CA LEU A 311 32.06 -0.31 19.47
C LEU A 311 32.77 0.25 18.23
N GLY A 312 32.04 0.73 17.21
CA GLY A 312 32.58 1.39 16.03
C GLY A 312 33.16 0.45 14.94
N GLY A 313 32.74 -0.82 14.90
CA GLY A 313 33.23 -1.81 13.93
C GLY A 313 32.19 -2.28 12.89
N PHE A 314 30.95 -1.80 12.99
CA PHE A 314 29.85 -2.21 12.12
C PHE A 314 29.88 -1.49 10.77
N ILE A 315 29.81 -2.28 9.68
CA ILE A 315 29.78 -1.76 8.32
C ILE A 315 28.32 -1.55 7.91
N PHE A 316 27.82 -0.33 8.13
CA PHE A 316 26.45 0.04 7.75
C PHE A 316 26.27 0.15 6.24
N THR A 317 27.28 0.67 5.55
CA THR A 317 27.32 0.86 4.10
C THR A 317 28.64 0.32 3.57
N PHE A 318 28.61 -0.41 2.46
CA PHE A 318 29.82 -0.83 1.75
C PHE A 318 29.66 -0.68 0.26
N MET A 319 30.80 -0.55 -0.44
CA MET A 319 30.86 -0.47 -1.88
C MET A 319 31.49 -1.73 -2.46
N GLY A 320 30.79 -2.43 -3.35
CA GLY A 320 31.29 -3.57 -4.10
C GLY A 320 31.60 -3.17 -5.53
N ASP A 321 32.87 -3.03 -5.86
CA ASP A 321 33.31 -2.61 -7.20
C ASP A 321 34.12 -3.69 -7.90
N GLY A 322 33.93 -3.80 -9.21
CA GLY A 322 34.49 -4.85 -10.03
C GLY A 322 34.04 -4.71 -11.47
N LYS A 323 34.86 -5.20 -12.40
CA LYS A 323 34.52 -5.19 -13.83
C LYS A 323 33.22 -6.00 -14.09
N PRO A 324 32.49 -5.73 -15.18
CA PRO A 324 31.35 -6.55 -15.56
C PRO A 324 31.72 -8.05 -15.62
N GLY A 325 30.87 -8.91 -15.05
CA GLY A 325 31.07 -10.37 -15.08
C GLY A 325 31.99 -10.95 -14.00
N THR A 326 32.52 -10.17 -13.05
CA THR A 326 33.41 -10.66 -11.99
C THR A 326 32.70 -11.31 -10.79
N GLY A 327 31.38 -11.49 -10.84
CA GLY A 327 30.63 -12.20 -9.80
C GLY A 327 30.03 -11.33 -8.69
N LYS A 328 29.84 -10.02 -8.91
CA LYS A 328 29.16 -9.11 -7.97
C LYS A 328 27.76 -9.58 -7.59
N THR A 329 26.93 -9.90 -8.59
CA THR A 329 25.57 -10.45 -8.37
C THR A 329 25.63 -11.76 -7.59
N THR A 330 26.61 -12.63 -7.89
CA THR A 330 26.81 -13.89 -7.16
C THR A 330 27.21 -13.64 -5.70
N LEU A 331 27.97 -12.57 -5.42
CA LEU A 331 28.34 -12.17 -4.06
C LEU A 331 27.11 -11.64 -3.27
N ILE A 332 26.23 -10.88 -3.92
CA ILE A 332 24.94 -10.44 -3.35
C ILE A 332 24.08 -11.65 -2.99
N GLN A 333 23.90 -12.56 -3.96
CA GLN A 333 23.17 -13.83 -3.78
C GLN A 333 23.71 -14.65 -2.63
N MET A 334 25.05 -14.66 -2.46
CA MET A 334 25.71 -15.37 -1.39
C MET A 334 25.45 -14.73 -0.02
N MET A 335 25.63 -13.42 0.09
CA MET A 335 25.46 -12.71 1.36
C MET A 335 24.01 -12.76 1.85
N ALA A 336 23.05 -12.56 0.95
CA ALA A 336 21.64 -12.69 1.27
C ALA A 336 21.25 -14.13 1.63
N GLY A 337 21.82 -15.14 0.95
CA GLY A 337 21.62 -16.55 1.28
C GLY A 337 22.11 -16.90 2.67
N LEU A 338 23.31 -16.43 3.02
CA LEU A 338 23.87 -16.60 4.37
C LEU A 338 23.00 -15.97 5.45
N LEU A 339 22.55 -14.72 5.25
CA LEU A 339 21.70 -14.02 6.20
C LEU A 339 20.35 -14.71 6.37
N ASN A 340 19.73 -15.12 5.26
CA ASN A 340 18.50 -15.89 5.27
C ASN A 340 18.64 -17.20 6.05
N ASP A 341 19.71 -17.96 5.82
CA ASP A 341 19.95 -19.22 6.52
C ASP A 341 20.20 -18.99 8.03
N TYR A 342 20.99 -17.98 8.41
CA TYR A 342 21.19 -17.63 9.81
C TYR A 342 19.89 -17.17 10.50
N CYS A 343 19.09 -16.34 9.82
CA CYS A 343 17.82 -15.86 10.36
C CYS A 343 16.80 -16.99 10.49
N LYS A 344 16.75 -17.93 9.55
CA LYS A 344 15.90 -19.13 9.67
C LYS A 344 16.27 -19.99 10.89
N VAL A 345 17.56 -20.17 11.14
CA VAL A 345 18.04 -20.94 12.30
C VAL A 345 17.73 -20.21 13.62
N ALA A 346 17.92 -18.89 13.65
CA ALA A 346 17.66 -18.06 14.82
C ALA A 346 16.18 -17.69 15.02
N ASN A 347 15.30 -18.05 14.07
CA ASN A 347 13.91 -17.60 13.97
C ASN A 347 13.76 -16.07 13.99
N TYR A 348 14.64 -15.38 13.28
CA TYR A 348 14.60 -13.93 13.11
C TYR A 348 13.95 -13.56 11.77
N PRO A 349 13.15 -12.49 11.72
CA PRO A 349 12.63 -11.97 10.47
C PRO A 349 13.77 -11.36 9.63
N PHE A 350 13.89 -11.83 8.39
CA PHE A 350 14.88 -11.35 7.43
C PHE A 350 14.19 -10.61 6.28
N ARG A 351 14.74 -9.44 5.92
CA ARG A 351 14.26 -8.66 4.78
C ARG A 351 15.44 -8.35 3.85
N TYR A 352 15.34 -8.86 2.63
CA TYR A 352 16.18 -8.46 1.52
C TYR A 352 15.39 -7.51 0.61
N ALA A 353 16.02 -6.44 0.16
CA ALA A 353 15.47 -5.57 -0.87
C ALA A 353 16.59 -5.10 -1.81
N ASN A 354 16.24 -4.91 -3.08
CA ASN A 354 17.14 -4.35 -4.08
C ASN A 354 16.54 -3.05 -4.63
N LEU A 355 17.37 -2.02 -4.76
CA LEU A 355 17.06 -0.80 -5.49
C LEU A 355 17.80 -0.88 -6.83
N SER A 356 17.04 -0.88 -7.92
CA SER A 356 17.55 -1.05 -9.28
C SER A 356 16.99 0.03 -10.20
N ILE A 357 17.38 0.01 -11.48
CA ILE A 357 16.95 0.98 -12.49
C ILE A 357 15.43 0.98 -12.65
N ASP A 358 14.76 -0.16 -12.43
CA ASP A 358 13.30 -0.29 -12.51
C ASP A 358 12.58 0.59 -11.46
N ASN A 359 13.30 1.05 -10.42
CA ASN A 359 12.76 1.95 -9.41
C ASN A 359 12.91 3.44 -9.78
N VAL A 360 13.60 3.73 -10.89
CA VAL A 360 13.79 5.07 -11.45
C VAL A 360 12.61 5.38 -12.38
N ASP A 361 11.69 6.18 -11.87
CA ASP A 361 10.53 6.67 -12.62
C ASP A 361 10.81 8.04 -13.25
N SER A 362 10.19 8.27 -14.41
CA SER A 362 10.16 9.57 -15.09
C SER A 362 9.29 10.63 -14.40
N TYR A 363 8.38 10.21 -13.52
CA TYR A 363 7.50 11.09 -12.76
C TYR A 363 8.22 11.71 -11.56
N GLN A 364 8.18 13.05 -11.49
CA GLN A 364 8.85 13.82 -10.44
C GLN A 364 8.33 13.43 -9.06
N GLY A 365 9.24 13.10 -8.14
CA GLY A 365 8.96 12.71 -6.76
C GLY A 365 8.72 11.21 -6.54
N LYS A 366 8.33 10.43 -7.57
CA LYS A 366 8.02 9.00 -7.39
C LYS A 366 9.31 8.18 -7.18
N SER A 367 10.37 8.49 -7.91
CA SER A 367 11.71 7.91 -7.72
C SER A 367 12.22 8.11 -6.29
N GLY A 368 12.10 9.32 -5.75
CA GLY A 368 12.43 9.61 -4.35
C GLY A 368 11.57 8.84 -3.34
N GLN A 369 10.26 8.74 -3.59
CA GLN A 369 9.35 7.96 -2.72
C GLN A 369 9.69 6.47 -2.71
N ASN A 370 10.01 5.90 -3.88
CA ASN A 370 10.43 4.50 -4.01
C ASN A 370 11.72 4.23 -3.25
N ALA A 371 12.73 5.09 -3.40
CA ALA A 371 13.98 4.99 -2.65
C ALA A 371 13.76 5.13 -1.13
N LYS A 372 12.88 6.04 -0.70
CA LYS A 372 12.57 6.22 0.72
C LYS A 372 11.84 5.01 1.30
N ALA A 373 10.92 4.43 0.54
CA ALA A 373 10.24 3.19 0.91
C ALA A 373 11.21 2.01 1.02
N PHE A 374 12.17 1.90 0.10
CA PHE A 374 13.25 0.92 0.14
C PHE A 374 14.10 1.07 1.42
N ILE A 375 14.62 2.28 1.70
CA ILE A 375 15.41 2.56 2.89
C ILE A 375 14.64 2.23 4.18
N ASN A 376 13.42 2.74 4.31
CA ASN A 376 12.61 2.53 5.51
C ASN A 376 12.28 1.05 5.73
N GLY A 377 12.03 0.30 4.65
CA GLY A 377 11.80 -1.13 4.72
C GLY A 377 13.02 -1.89 5.24
N VAL A 378 14.22 -1.59 4.74
CA VAL A 378 15.45 -2.28 5.14
C VAL A 378 15.92 -1.89 6.55
N MET A 379 15.71 -0.62 6.96
CA MET A 379 16.12 -0.14 8.28
C MET A 379 15.16 -0.47 9.43
N ASP A 380 14.05 -1.15 9.14
CA ASP A 380 13.04 -1.53 10.12
C ASP A 380 13.67 -2.26 11.33
N PRO A 381 13.58 -1.70 12.56
CA PRO A 381 14.20 -2.29 13.75
C PRO A 381 13.66 -3.68 14.12
N ALA A 382 12.51 -4.07 13.57
CA ALA A 382 11.92 -5.38 13.81
C ALA A 382 12.54 -6.49 12.95
N VAL A 383 13.44 -6.18 12.00
CA VAL A 383 14.01 -7.17 11.07
C VAL A 383 15.54 -7.07 10.93
N ILE A 384 16.17 -8.18 10.53
CA ILE A 384 17.52 -8.14 9.95
C ILE A 384 17.39 -7.72 8.48
N GLY A 385 17.96 -6.57 8.15
CA GLY A 385 17.86 -5.96 6.82
C GLY A 385 19.12 -6.14 5.98
N PHE A 386 18.95 -6.51 4.71
CA PHE A 386 20.00 -6.37 3.70
C PHE A 386 19.46 -5.64 2.47
N GLY A 387 19.93 -4.42 2.27
CA GLY A 387 19.59 -3.60 1.11
C GLY A 387 20.73 -3.61 0.10
N THR A 388 20.43 -3.82 -1.18
CA THR A 388 21.41 -3.63 -2.25
C THR A 388 20.99 -2.52 -3.20
N VAL A 389 21.96 -1.81 -3.74
CA VAL A 389 21.80 -0.92 -4.88
C VAL A 389 22.70 -1.46 -5.98
N ASP A 390 22.13 -2.25 -6.88
CA ASP A 390 22.86 -2.80 -8.02
C ASP A 390 22.96 -1.76 -9.14
N ASP A 391 24.08 -1.75 -9.85
CA ASP A 391 24.44 -0.72 -10.84
C ASP A 391 24.16 0.71 -10.31
N ILE A 392 24.70 1.04 -9.14
CA ILE A 392 24.48 2.35 -8.50
C ILE A 392 24.93 3.53 -9.38
N ASP A 393 25.87 3.33 -10.29
CA ASP A 393 26.27 4.30 -11.31
C ASP A 393 25.17 4.62 -12.33
N GLN A 394 24.14 3.77 -12.44
CA GLN A 394 22.96 3.97 -13.29
C GLN A 394 21.72 4.37 -12.47
N VAL A 395 21.66 3.99 -11.19
CA VAL A 395 20.52 4.30 -10.31
C VAL A 395 20.66 5.67 -9.64
N ALA A 396 21.88 6.08 -9.30
CA ALA A 396 22.18 7.33 -8.62
C ALA A 396 23.04 8.23 -9.52
N GLY A 397 22.54 9.44 -9.81
CA GLY A 397 23.22 10.41 -10.65
C GLY A 397 24.35 11.14 -9.92
N LYS A 398 25.45 11.43 -10.63
CA LYS A 398 26.57 12.22 -10.13
C LYS A 398 26.17 13.70 -10.05
N ARG A 399 26.43 14.36 -8.92
CA ARG A 399 26.06 15.77 -8.74
C ARG A 399 26.78 16.67 -9.74
N GLY A 400 26.01 17.56 -10.38
CA GLY A 400 26.50 18.51 -11.38
C GLY A 400 26.63 17.94 -12.80
N ASP A 401 26.35 16.64 -12.98
CA ASP A 401 26.24 16.06 -14.31
C ASP A 401 24.90 16.44 -14.96
N ARG A 402 24.98 17.11 -16.12
CA ARG A 402 23.80 17.52 -16.90
C ARG A 402 23.09 16.34 -17.56
N GLN A 403 23.72 15.17 -17.61
CA GLN A 403 23.14 13.96 -18.21
C GLN A 403 22.34 13.10 -17.23
N SER A 404 22.40 13.38 -15.92
CA SER A 404 21.62 12.64 -14.91
C SER A 404 20.14 13.03 -14.91
N SER A 405 19.25 12.04 -14.90
CA SER A 405 17.80 12.27 -14.88
C SER A 405 17.32 12.87 -13.56
N ALA A 406 16.15 13.52 -13.56
CA ALA A 406 15.54 14.04 -12.33
C ALA A 406 15.29 12.93 -11.30
N GLY A 407 14.81 11.77 -11.73
CA GLY A 407 14.61 10.60 -10.87
C GLY A 407 15.90 10.08 -10.23
N GLN A 408 17.00 10.02 -10.99
CA GLN A 408 18.32 9.65 -10.47
C GLN A 408 18.81 10.64 -9.40
N GLN A 409 18.59 11.94 -9.61
CA GLN A 409 18.98 12.97 -8.64
C GLN A 409 18.16 12.88 -7.34
N GLU A 410 16.87 12.59 -7.44
CA GLU A 410 15.99 12.35 -6.28
C GLU A 410 16.45 11.14 -5.46
N ILE A 411 16.77 10.02 -6.13
CA ILE A 411 17.28 8.82 -5.46
C ILE A 411 18.61 9.12 -4.78
N THR A 412 19.54 9.81 -5.45
CA THR A 412 20.80 10.25 -4.84
C THR A 412 20.55 11.08 -3.59
N ALA A 413 19.58 12.01 -3.60
CA ALA A 413 19.26 12.83 -2.44
C ALA A 413 18.77 11.97 -1.25
N VAL A 414 17.90 10.99 -1.50
CA VAL A 414 17.39 10.08 -0.46
C VAL A 414 18.48 9.19 0.10
N LEU A 415 19.34 8.60 -0.74
CA LEU A 415 20.47 7.77 -0.28
C LEU A 415 21.43 8.59 0.59
N MET A 416 21.65 9.86 0.26
CA MET A 416 22.49 10.75 1.05
C MET A 416 21.87 11.06 2.42
N GLU A 417 20.57 11.31 2.46
CA GLU A 417 19.86 11.51 3.72
C GLU A 417 19.92 10.24 4.58
N ALA A 418 19.76 9.07 3.97
CA ALA A 418 19.71 7.79 4.66
C ALA A 418 21.07 7.29 5.18
N PHE A 419 22.16 7.58 4.48
CA PHE A 419 23.48 7.02 4.83
C PHE A 419 24.33 7.94 5.71
N ALA A 420 24.02 9.23 5.78
CA ALA A 420 24.71 10.15 6.68
C ALA A 420 23.89 11.41 7.05
N GLY A 421 22.55 11.35 6.97
CA GLY A 421 21.71 12.45 7.44
C GLY A 421 21.77 12.56 8.96
N ALA A 422 21.59 13.78 9.48
CA ALA A 422 21.65 14.07 10.92
C ALA A 422 20.67 13.23 11.77
N ASN A 423 19.62 12.69 11.15
CA ASN A 423 18.59 11.87 11.79
C ASN A 423 18.80 10.35 11.58
N THR A 424 19.89 9.93 10.93
CA THR A 424 20.15 8.51 10.67
C THR A 424 20.61 7.82 11.95
N VAL A 425 19.88 6.79 12.38
CA VAL A 425 20.23 5.99 13.57
C VAL A 425 20.65 4.59 13.13
N VAL A 426 21.96 4.34 13.16
CA VAL A 426 22.55 3.03 12.85
C VAL A 426 22.47 2.13 14.08
N ARG A 427 21.53 1.18 14.07
CA ARG A 427 21.31 0.22 15.17
C ARG A 427 22.09 -1.09 15.00
N GLY A 428 22.61 -1.33 13.81
CA GLY A 428 23.32 -2.56 13.44
C GLY A 428 22.43 -3.76 13.12
N ASN A 429 21.14 -3.53 12.86
CA ASN A 429 20.20 -4.54 12.36
C ASN A 429 20.22 -4.68 10.83
N CYS A 430 20.79 -3.72 10.12
CA CYS A 430 20.80 -3.70 8.66
C CYS A 430 22.10 -3.21 8.06
N THR A 431 22.36 -3.60 6.82
CA THR A 431 23.50 -3.11 6.02
C THR A 431 23.08 -2.85 4.57
N PHE A 432 23.77 -1.92 3.92
CA PHE A 432 23.54 -1.53 2.54
C PHE A 432 24.78 -1.78 1.68
N GLY A 433 24.63 -2.57 0.63
CA GLY A 433 25.67 -2.82 -0.38
C GLY A 433 25.42 -2.04 -1.66
N MET A 434 26.35 -1.16 -2.02
CA MET A 434 26.31 -0.38 -3.26
C MET A 434 27.25 -1.02 -4.28
N PHE A 435 26.71 -1.54 -5.38
CA PHE A 435 27.50 -2.26 -6.38
C PHE A 435 27.62 -1.46 -7.67
N SER A 436 28.83 -1.35 -8.21
CA SER A 436 29.08 -0.57 -9.43
C SER A 436 30.08 -1.25 -10.36
N ASN A 437 29.91 -1.07 -11.67
CA ASN A 437 30.91 -1.42 -12.67
C ASN A 437 31.97 -0.32 -12.83
N TYR A 438 31.59 0.94 -12.57
CA TYR A 438 32.39 2.13 -12.77
C TYR A 438 32.34 3.00 -11.50
N PRO A 439 33.12 2.66 -10.45
CA PRO A 439 33.09 3.36 -9.17
C PRO A 439 33.41 4.87 -9.27
N GLU A 440 34.08 5.32 -10.34
CA GLU A 440 34.37 6.71 -10.67
C GLU A 440 33.14 7.53 -11.13
N ASN A 441 32.11 6.85 -11.63
CA ASN A 441 30.85 7.46 -12.07
C ASN A 441 29.87 7.67 -10.91
N VAL A 442 30.10 7.00 -9.79
CA VAL A 442 29.31 7.15 -8.57
C VAL A 442 29.64 8.48 -7.89
N ASP A 443 28.64 9.11 -7.28
CA ASP A 443 28.81 10.36 -6.55
C ASP A 443 29.88 10.24 -5.45
N ASP A 444 30.78 11.23 -5.40
CA ASP A 444 31.92 11.23 -4.49
C ASP A 444 31.50 11.16 -3.02
N ALA A 445 30.36 11.77 -2.65
CA ALA A 445 29.89 11.72 -1.28
C ALA A 445 29.33 10.34 -0.90
N LEU A 446 28.69 9.60 -1.82
CA LEU A 446 28.27 8.21 -1.54
C LEU A 446 29.49 7.31 -1.37
N ARG A 447 30.50 7.50 -2.23
CA ARG A 447 31.74 6.74 -2.19
C ARG A 447 32.52 6.99 -0.88
N GLN A 448 32.60 8.23 -0.42
CA GLN A 448 33.24 8.57 0.86
C GLN A 448 32.47 8.06 2.08
N ARG A 449 31.16 7.81 1.94
CA ARG A 449 30.29 7.30 3.01
C ARG A 449 30.24 5.79 3.09
N ALA A 450 30.84 5.07 2.14
CA ALA A 450 30.99 3.63 2.26
C ALA A 450 32.02 3.31 3.35
N GLY A 451 31.58 2.65 4.43
CA GLY A 451 32.45 2.24 5.54
C GLY A 451 33.40 1.10 5.21
N ALA A 452 33.20 0.42 4.07
CA ALA A 452 34.13 -0.57 3.52
C ALA A 452 34.04 -0.64 1.99
N ARG A 453 35.12 -1.14 1.37
CA ARG A 453 35.19 -1.42 -0.06
C ARG A 453 35.54 -2.89 -0.30
N PHE A 454 34.69 -3.59 -1.04
CA PHE A 454 34.82 -5.00 -1.39
C PHE A 454 35.21 -5.06 -2.86
N LEU A 455 36.49 -5.35 -3.10
CA LEU A 455 37.01 -5.49 -4.46
C LEU A 455 36.59 -6.85 -5.03
N VAL A 456 35.86 -6.84 -6.13
CA VAL A 456 35.31 -8.02 -6.81
C VAL A 456 35.98 -8.16 -8.18
N ASP A 457 37.18 -8.73 -8.20
CA ASP A 457 38.02 -8.81 -9.41
C ASP A 457 37.90 -10.14 -10.17
N GLY A 458 37.18 -11.13 -9.62
CA GLY A 458 37.06 -12.48 -10.18
C GLY A 458 37.73 -13.51 -9.28
#